data_AF-A0A4U9WEL5-F1
#
_entry.id   AF-A0A4U9WEL5-F1
#
_cell.length_a   1.000
_cell.length_b   1.000
_cell.length_c   1.000
_cell.angle_alpha   90.00
_cell.angle_beta   90.00
_cell.angle_gamma   90.00
#
_symmetry.space_group_name_H-M   'P 1'
#
loop_
_entity.id
_entity.type
_entity.pdbx_description
1 polymer ?
#
loop_
_entity_poly.entity_id
_entity_poly.type
_entity_poly.pdbx_seq_one_letter_code
_entity_poly.pdbx_strand_id
1 'polypeptide(L)'
;MMANGLSSMFGCLLGNPFPVTVYVGHAGWKAMGASIGYTLASGVTMFLVPLFGLGAFMLAVIPMTAIVPILVFIGVVTANQVVRETPKIEVPVIFICLFPWIANWGLTMVNSVLGAAGTSGAKLGAELLHSKGVYYQGLVHLGSGAPLASMLWGCVAIFAIINKPLRGAVAAATGALLALFGVIHAPAVGFAEGSSLLFTLAYLMMAAMFVLKHFLDSRETVAAAVQEPTKTA
;
A
#
# COMPACT_ATOMS: atom_id res chain seq x y z
N MET A 1 8.99 -7.14 -10.89
CA MET A 1 8.20 -7.34 -9.65
C MET A 1 8.41 -8.73 -9.03
N MET A 2 8.34 -9.84 -9.77
CA MET A 2 8.60 -11.18 -9.21
C MET A 2 9.96 -11.32 -8.53
N ALA A 3 11.04 -10.86 -9.17
CA ALA A 3 12.37 -10.88 -8.56
C ALA A 3 12.40 -10.12 -7.22
N ASN A 4 11.67 -9.01 -7.10
CA ASN A 4 11.62 -8.24 -5.86
C ASN A 4 10.90 -8.98 -4.72
N GLY A 5 9.76 -9.59 -5.06
CA GLY A 5 9.00 -10.41 -4.12
C GLY A 5 9.80 -11.63 -3.66
N LEU A 6 10.41 -12.36 -4.59
CA LEU A 6 11.26 -13.51 -4.27
C LEU A 6 12.47 -13.10 -3.42
N SER A 7 13.17 -12.02 -3.78
CA SER A 7 14.30 -11.52 -2.97
C SER A 7 13.86 -11.11 -1.56
N SER A 8 12.66 -10.54 -1.40
CA SER A 8 12.11 -10.21 -0.08
C SER A 8 11.79 -11.47 0.73
N MET A 9 11.23 -12.50 0.09
CA MET A 9 10.96 -13.79 0.74
C MET A 9 12.26 -14.48 1.18
N PHE A 10 13.26 -14.54 0.30
CA PHE A 10 14.59 -15.07 0.64
C PHE A 10 15.25 -14.27 1.77
N GLY A 11 15.18 -12.94 1.71
CA GLY A 11 15.69 -12.08 2.79
C GLY A 11 15.02 -12.37 4.12
N CYS A 12 13.69 -12.50 4.13
CA CYS A 12 12.92 -12.85 5.33
C CYS A 12 13.35 -14.19 5.94
N LEU A 13 13.56 -15.22 5.12
CA LEU A 13 14.08 -16.53 5.57
C LEU A 13 15.48 -16.43 6.20
N LEU A 14 16.27 -15.42 5.81
CA LEU A 14 17.60 -15.14 6.35
C LEU A 14 17.57 -14.09 7.49
N GLY A 15 16.39 -13.74 8.00
CA GLY A 15 16.20 -12.83 9.14
C GLY A 15 16.13 -11.34 8.80
N ASN A 16 16.00 -10.96 7.53
CA ASN A 16 15.73 -9.57 7.16
C ASN A 16 14.24 -9.24 7.39
N PRO A 17 13.89 -8.34 8.33
CA PRO A 17 12.49 -8.01 8.61
C PRO A 17 11.90 -7.00 7.61
N PHE A 18 12.71 -6.47 6.68
CA PHE A 18 12.30 -5.41 5.76
C PHE A 18 12.14 -5.93 4.33
N PRO A 19 11.03 -5.59 3.63
CA PRO A 19 10.89 -5.89 2.22
C PRO A 19 11.95 -5.13 1.41
N VAL A 20 12.51 -5.78 0.40
CA VAL A 20 13.47 -5.14 -0.51
C VAL A 20 12.73 -4.52 -1.70
N THR A 21 13.35 -3.53 -2.34
CA THR A 21 12.82 -2.91 -3.55
C THR A 21 13.95 -2.44 -4.47
N VAL A 22 13.59 -2.09 -5.70
CA VAL A 22 14.53 -1.52 -6.66
C VAL A 22 14.99 -0.16 -6.15
N TYR A 23 16.30 0.05 -6.18
CA TYR A 23 16.92 1.32 -5.80
C TYR A 23 16.41 2.48 -6.68
N VAL A 24 15.97 3.58 -6.06
CA VAL A 24 15.39 4.76 -6.75
C VAL A 24 16.31 5.29 -7.84
N GLY A 25 17.63 5.33 -7.59
CA GLY A 25 18.59 5.83 -8.57
C GLY A 25 18.82 4.90 -9.77
N HIS A 26 18.34 3.64 -9.74
CA HIS A 26 18.64 2.66 -10.78
C HIS A 26 18.26 3.13 -12.19
N ALA A 27 17.11 3.79 -12.35
CA ALA A 27 16.69 4.35 -13.63
C ALA A 27 17.68 5.42 -14.14
N GLY A 28 18.17 6.29 -13.25
CA GLY A 28 19.17 7.31 -13.57
C GLY A 28 20.51 6.71 -13.97
N TRP A 29 21.03 5.75 -13.21
CA TRP A 29 22.27 5.05 -13.55
C TRP A 29 22.16 4.27 -14.86
N LYS A 30 20.99 3.67 -15.12
CA LYS A 30 20.73 2.96 -16.37
C LYS A 30 20.75 3.89 -17.57
N ALA A 31 20.18 5.09 -17.44
CA ALA A 31 20.23 6.12 -18.49
C ALA A 31 21.66 6.61 -18.77
N MET A 32 22.57 6.55 -17.79
CA MET A 32 24.00 6.88 -17.95
C MET A 32 24.85 5.72 -18.51
N GLY A 33 24.23 4.64 -19.00
CA GLY A 33 24.94 3.51 -19.61
C GLY A 33 25.38 2.42 -18.64
N ALA A 34 24.87 2.39 -17.40
CA ALA A 34 25.19 1.34 -16.44
C ALA A 34 24.82 -0.07 -16.97
N SER A 35 25.80 -0.96 -16.95
CA SER A 35 25.67 -2.37 -17.35
C SER A 35 25.55 -3.29 -16.13
N ILE A 36 25.54 -4.60 -16.35
CA ILE A 36 25.44 -5.61 -15.29
C ILE A 36 26.55 -5.50 -14.24
N GLY A 37 27.74 -5.04 -14.63
CA GLY A 37 28.87 -4.86 -13.71
C GLY A 37 28.57 -3.83 -12.60
N TYR A 38 27.84 -2.76 -12.92
CA TYR A 38 27.42 -1.76 -11.93
C TYR A 38 26.47 -2.36 -10.89
N THR A 39 25.50 -3.16 -11.34
CA THR A 39 24.55 -3.85 -10.46
C THR A 39 25.25 -4.85 -9.56
N LEU A 40 26.19 -5.63 -10.10
CA LEU A 40 26.98 -6.59 -9.31
C LEU A 40 27.87 -5.87 -8.29
N ALA A 41 28.59 -4.83 -8.69
CA ALA A 41 29.45 -4.05 -7.80
C ALA A 41 28.65 -3.40 -6.66
N SER A 42 27.46 -2.87 -6.98
CA SER A 42 26.54 -2.31 -5.98
C SER A 42 26.04 -3.37 -5.00
N GLY A 43 25.65 -4.55 -5.50
CA GLY A 43 25.24 -5.69 -4.67
C GLY A 43 26.35 -6.18 -3.74
N VAL A 44 27.57 -6.36 -4.27
CA VAL A 44 28.75 -6.75 -3.48
C VAL A 44 29.06 -5.70 -2.41
N THR A 45 29.06 -4.42 -2.78
CA THR A 45 29.30 -3.33 -1.82
C THR A 45 28.27 -3.35 -0.69
N MET A 46 26.98 -3.48 -1.03
CA MET A 46 25.89 -3.54 -0.04
C MET A 46 25.90 -4.82 0.79
N PHE A 47 26.55 -5.89 0.35
CA PHE A 47 26.81 -7.08 1.15
C PHE A 47 27.98 -6.89 2.11
N LEU A 48 29.08 -6.27 1.65
CA LEU A 48 30.27 -6.05 2.46
C LEU A 48 30.04 -5.04 3.61
N VAL A 49 29.23 -4.00 3.39
CA VAL A 49 28.92 -2.98 4.42
C VAL A 49 28.39 -3.59 5.73
N PRO A 50 27.28 -4.35 5.72
CA PRO A 50 26.80 -5.02 6.93
C PRO A 50 27.72 -6.16 7.38
N LEU A 51 28.38 -6.89 6.46
CA LEU A 51 29.30 -7.97 6.80
C LEU A 51 30.47 -7.51 7.70
N PHE A 52 30.99 -6.30 7.45
CA PHE A 52 32.05 -5.69 8.25
C PHE A 52 31.54 -4.71 9.32
N GLY A 53 30.21 -4.63 9.55
CA GLY A 53 29.62 -3.73 10.55
C GLY A 53 29.78 -2.24 10.22
N LEU A 54 30.09 -1.88 8.97
CA LEU A 54 30.35 -0.50 8.55
C LEU A 54 29.11 0.39 8.61
N GLY A 55 27.92 -0.18 8.72
CA GLY A 55 26.68 0.57 8.90
C GLY A 55 26.68 1.40 10.19
N ALA A 56 27.11 0.84 11.31
CA ALA A 56 27.20 1.57 12.58
C ALA A 56 28.25 2.68 12.53
N PHE A 57 29.38 2.42 11.85
CA PHE A 57 30.41 3.42 11.58
C PHE A 57 29.86 4.58 10.74
N MET A 58 29.12 4.29 9.66
CA MET A 58 28.51 5.32 8.82
C MET A 58 27.48 6.16 9.59
N LEU A 59 26.66 5.55 10.46
CA LEU A 59 25.70 6.28 11.31
C LEU A 59 26.37 7.14 12.39
N ALA A 60 27.58 6.79 12.83
CA ALA A 60 28.35 7.63 13.74
C ALA A 60 28.95 8.87 13.06
N VAL A 61 29.25 8.77 11.76
CA VAL A 61 29.85 9.85 10.97
C VAL A 61 28.78 10.74 10.33
N ILE A 62 27.69 10.16 9.85
CA ILE A 62 26.64 10.87 9.11
C ILE A 62 25.55 11.32 10.10
N PRO A 63 25.31 12.64 10.24
CA PRO A 63 24.27 13.13 11.12
C PRO A 63 22.88 12.70 10.61
N MET A 64 22.05 12.16 11.51
CA MET A 64 20.69 11.72 11.19
C MET A 64 19.81 12.85 10.61
N THR A 65 20.09 14.10 10.98
CA THR A 65 19.39 15.27 10.45
C THR A 65 19.62 15.49 8.96
N ALA A 66 20.74 15.03 8.40
CA ALA A 66 21.02 15.11 6.96
C ALA A 66 20.12 14.19 6.12
N ILE A 67 19.50 13.18 6.74
CA ILE A 67 18.57 12.27 6.06
C ILE A 67 17.27 12.99 5.70
N VAL A 68 16.81 13.94 6.52
CA VAL A 68 15.50 14.58 6.36
C VAL A 68 15.36 15.32 5.03
N PRO A 69 16.28 16.24 4.64
CA PRO A 69 16.19 16.91 3.34
C PRO A 69 16.22 15.95 2.15
N ILE A 70 16.99 14.86 2.25
CA ILE A 70 17.07 13.83 1.19
C ILE A 70 15.72 13.14 1.03
N LEU A 71 15.05 12.76 2.13
CA LEU A 71 13.73 12.15 2.10
C LEU A 71 12.66 13.10 1.55
N VAL A 72 12.73 14.38 1.91
CA VAL A 72 11.82 15.40 1.36
C VAL A 72 12.02 15.54 -0.15
N PHE A 73 13.27 15.64 -0.60
CA PHE A 73 13.59 15.74 -2.03
C PHE A 73 13.09 14.51 -2.81
N ILE A 74 13.38 13.30 -2.33
CA ILE A 74 12.91 12.06 -2.96
C ILE A 74 11.38 12.03 -2.97
N GLY A 75 10.73 12.38 -1.86
CA GLY A 75 9.27 12.43 -1.78
C GLY A 75 8.64 13.36 -2.81
N VAL A 76 9.17 14.57 -2.98
CA VAL A 76 8.68 15.55 -3.96
C VAL A 76 8.93 15.07 -5.39
N VAL A 77 10.13 14.58 -5.70
CA VAL A 77 10.47 14.09 -7.04
C VAL A 77 9.62 12.86 -7.41
N THR A 78 9.43 11.93 -6.49
CA THR A 78 8.59 10.75 -6.71
C THR A 78 7.12 11.13 -6.85
N ALA A 79 6.59 12.05 -6.03
CA ALA A 79 5.21 12.52 -6.17
C ALA A 79 4.96 13.16 -7.54
N ASN A 80 5.88 14.01 -8.00
CA ASN A 80 5.82 14.62 -9.33
C ASN A 80 5.89 13.56 -10.44
N GLN A 81 6.80 12.58 -10.33
CA GLN A 81 6.90 11.48 -11.30
C GLN A 81 5.62 10.67 -11.35
N VAL A 82 5.05 10.27 -10.20
CA VAL A 82 3.82 9.47 -10.15
C VAL A 82 2.68 10.21 -10.87
N VAL A 83 2.46 11.49 -10.59
CA VAL A 83 1.39 12.26 -11.25
C VAL A 83 1.65 12.41 -12.75
N ARG A 84 2.90 12.68 -13.15
CA ARG A 84 3.26 12.89 -14.57
C ARG A 84 3.12 11.63 -15.40
N GLU A 85 3.51 10.47 -14.87
CA GLU A 85 3.47 9.19 -15.59
C GLU A 85 2.11 8.49 -15.50
N THR A 86 1.19 8.97 -14.65
CA THR A 86 -0.16 8.39 -14.50
C THR A 86 -1.14 8.95 -15.53
N PRO A 87 -1.95 8.11 -16.22
CA PRO A 87 -2.98 8.61 -17.12
C PRO A 87 -3.97 9.53 -16.38
N LYS A 88 -4.41 10.62 -17.04
CA LYS A 88 -5.23 11.67 -16.40
C LYS A 88 -6.46 11.16 -15.66
N ILE A 89 -7.13 10.14 -16.21
CA ILE A 89 -8.33 9.54 -15.62
C ILE A 89 -8.05 8.77 -14.33
N GLU A 90 -6.80 8.36 -14.11
CA GLU A 90 -6.37 7.54 -12.97
C GLU A 90 -5.76 8.37 -11.84
N VAL A 91 -5.48 9.67 -12.06
CA VAL A 91 -4.90 10.59 -11.07
C VAL A 91 -5.66 10.60 -9.73
N PRO A 92 -7.00 10.56 -9.67
CA PRO A 92 -7.72 10.47 -8.39
C PRO A 92 -7.36 9.25 -7.54
N VAL A 93 -6.95 8.13 -8.18
CA VAL A 93 -6.57 6.89 -7.49
C VAL A 93 -5.32 7.10 -6.64
N ILE A 94 -4.40 7.99 -7.05
CA ILE A 94 -3.21 8.33 -6.27
C ILE A 94 -3.62 8.83 -4.88
N PHE A 95 -4.62 9.72 -4.80
CA PHE A 95 -5.09 10.28 -3.54
C PHE A 95 -5.83 9.25 -2.69
N ILE A 96 -6.58 8.33 -3.32
CA ILE A 96 -7.24 7.22 -2.61
C ILE A 96 -6.21 6.32 -1.93
N CYS A 97 -5.09 6.04 -2.60
CA CYS A 97 -3.99 5.25 -2.04
C CYS A 97 -3.33 5.93 -0.82
N LEU A 98 -3.48 7.24 -0.62
CA LEU A 98 -2.86 7.94 0.52
C LEU A 98 -3.63 7.76 1.84
N PHE A 99 -4.92 7.43 1.82
CA PHE A 99 -5.74 7.39 3.04
C PHE A 99 -5.18 6.44 4.12
N PRO A 100 -4.83 5.17 3.83
CA PRO A 100 -4.25 4.29 4.85
C PRO A 100 -2.90 4.79 5.37
N TRP A 101 -2.08 5.40 4.52
CA TRP A 101 -0.79 5.99 4.95
C TRP A 101 -0.97 7.18 5.88
N ILE A 102 -1.91 8.07 5.58
CA ILE A 102 -2.23 9.22 6.44
C ILE A 102 -2.74 8.73 7.80
N ALA A 103 -3.62 7.71 7.81
CA ALA A 103 -4.11 7.12 9.05
C ALA A 103 -2.99 6.47 9.86
N ASN A 104 -2.09 5.71 9.22
CA ASN A 104 -0.94 5.11 9.87
C ASN A 104 0.01 6.15 10.46
N TRP A 105 0.27 7.24 9.74
CA TRP A 105 1.05 8.36 10.24
C TRP A 105 0.39 9.01 11.45
N GLY A 106 -0.91 9.33 11.36
CA GLY A 106 -1.68 9.89 12.47
C GLY A 106 -1.69 8.98 13.70
N LEU A 107 -1.89 7.68 13.51
CA LEU A 107 -1.80 6.68 14.58
C LEU A 107 -0.42 6.66 15.24
N THR A 108 0.65 6.71 14.44
CA THR A 108 2.04 6.74 14.92
C THR A 108 2.30 7.98 15.77
N MET A 109 1.83 9.16 15.32
CA MET A 109 1.96 10.41 16.08
C MET A 109 1.24 10.31 17.42
N VAL A 110 -0.01 9.85 17.44
CA VAL A 110 -0.78 9.68 18.67
C VAL A 110 -0.08 8.69 19.61
N ASN A 111 0.31 7.51 19.13
CA ASN A 111 0.98 6.51 19.96
C ASN A 111 2.32 6.99 20.51
N SER A 112 3.09 7.78 19.74
CA SER A 112 4.36 8.35 20.21
C SER A 112 4.15 9.35 21.34
N VAL A 113 3.13 10.22 21.24
CA VAL A 113 2.78 11.17 22.30
C VAL A 113 2.29 10.43 23.55
N LEU A 114 1.41 9.44 23.40
CA LEU A 114 0.92 8.65 24.53
C LEU A 114 2.05 7.86 25.21
N GLY A 115 2.97 7.29 24.43
CA GLY A 115 4.15 6.59 24.92
C GLY A 115 5.09 7.51 25.70
N ALA A 116 5.33 8.73 25.20
CA ALA A 116 6.12 9.75 25.91
C ALA A 116 5.47 10.18 27.23
N ALA A 117 4.13 10.15 27.32
CA ALA A 117 3.37 10.40 28.54
C ALA A 117 3.24 9.17 29.47
N GLY A 118 3.89 8.04 29.15
CA GLY A 118 3.84 6.81 29.97
C GLY A 118 2.51 6.06 29.92
N THR A 119 1.64 6.38 28.95
CA THR A 119 0.32 5.76 28.77
C THR A 119 0.19 5.10 27.39
N SER A 120 -1.01 4.64 27.03
CA SER A 120 -1.32 4.07 25.72
C SER A 120 -2.79 4.30 25.38
N GLY A 121 -3.16 4.12 24.10
CA GLY A 121 -4.55 4.19 23.67
C GLY A 121 -5.44 3.17 24.40
N ALA A 122 -4.91 1.98 24.70
CA ALA A 122 -5.61 0.95 25.46
C ALA A 122 -5.88 1.38 26.92
N LYS A 123 -4.94 2.10 27.55
CA LYS A 123 -5.09 2.59 28.94
C LYS A 123 -6.05 3.77 29.05
N LEU A 124 -6.01 4.71 28.10
CA LEU A 124 -6.90 5.88 28.08
C LEU A 124 -8.34 5.52 27.67
N GLY A 125 -8.50 4.50 26.83
CA GLY A 125 -9.78 4.12 26.25
C GLY A 125 -10.15 4.97 25.04
N ALA A 126 -10.80 4.34 24.05
CA ALA A 126 -11.18 4.99 22.80
C ALA A 126 -12.21 6.12 22.98
N GLU A 127 -13.12 5.99 23.95
CA GLU A 127 -14.16 6.98 24.22
C GLU A 127 -13.59 8.33 24.69
N LEU A 128 -12.59 8.29 25.58
CA LEU A 128 -11.96 9.51 26.07
C LEU A 128 -11.21 10.23 24.95
N LEU A 129 -10.47 9.47 24.13
CA LEU A 129 -9.80 10.01 22.95
C LEU A 129 -10.81 10.62 21.96
N HIS A 130 -11.92 9.93 21.72
CA HIS A 130 -13.00 10.42 20.85
C HIS A 130 -13.62 11.72 21.39
N SER A 131 -13.83 11.83 22.71
CA SER A 131 -14.33 13.08 23.33
C SER A 131 -13.43 14.30 23.11
N LYS A 132 -12.18 14.08 22.69
CA LYS A 132 -11.19 15.13 22.36
C LYS A 132 -10.90 15.22 20.85
N GLY A 133 -11.73 14.59 20.01
CA GLY A 133 -11.58 14.61 18.55
C GLY A 133 -10.55 13.64 18.00
N VAL A 134 -10.01 12.72 18.82
CA VAL A 134 -9.06 11.69 18.38
C VAL A 134 -9.83 10.40 18.09
N TYR A 135 -10.09 10.14 16.81
CA TYR A 135 -10.77 8.94 16.32
C TYR A 135 -9.84 7.71 16.31
N TYR A 136 -9.39 7.29 17.50
CA TYR A 136 -8.31 6.31 17.66
C TYR A 136 -8.60 4.97 16.98
N GLN A 137 -9.80 4.39 17.16
CA GLN A 137 -10.16 3.11 16.54
C GLN A 137 -10.18 3.20 15.01
N GLY A 138 -10.66 4.32 14.46
CA GLY A 138 -10.62 4.57 13.02
C GLY A 138 -9.18 4.63 12.49
N LEU A 139 -8.28 5.30 13.22
CA LEU A 139 -6.85 5.34 12.88
C LEU A 139 -6.19 3.97 12.98
N VAL A 140 -6.49 3.19 14.03
CA VAL A 140 -6.02 1.81 14.19
C VAL A 140 -6.43 0.97 13.00
N HIS A 141 -7.72 0.93 12.66
CA HIS A 141 -8.19 0.09 11.57
C HIS A 141 -7.76 0.59 10.19
N LEU A 142 -7.79 1.89 9.91
CA LEU A 142 -7.41 2.38 8.59
C LEU A 142 -5.89 2.34 8.38
N GLY A 143 -5.08 2.56 9.43
CA GLY A 143 -3.63 2.56 9.36
C GLY A 143 -2.99 1.17 9.40
N SER A 144 -3.66 0.17 9.98
CA SER A 144 -3.13 -1.19 10.07
C SER A 144 -3.06 -1.86 8.70
N GLY A 145 -1.85 -2.27 8.31
CA GLY A 145 -1.59 -2.84 6.98
C GLY A 145 -1.59 -1.79 5.85
N ALA A 146 -1.31 -0.51 6.16
CA ALA A 146 -1.38 0.60 5.21
C ALA A 146 -0.80 0.33 3.81
N PRO A 147 0.40 -0.28 3.62
CA PRO A 147 0.92 -0.54 2.28
C PRO A 147 -0.02 -1.41 1.41
N LEU A 148 -0.53 -2.50 1.98
CA LEU A 148 -1.41 -3.44 1.28
C LEU A 148 -2.81 -2.86 1.13
N ALA A 149 -3.34 -2.23 2.17
CA ALA A 149 -4.65 -1.57 2.13
C ALA A 149 -4.68 -0.46 1.07
N SER A 150 -3.64 0.36 0.97
CA SER A 150 -3.50 1.41 -0.04
C SER A 150 -3.50 0.85 -1.46
N MET A 151 -2.70 -0.19 -1.71
CA MET A 151 -2.65 -0.82 -3.02
C MET A 151 -4.00 -1.42 -3.41
N LEU A 152 -4.66 -2.09 -2.46
CA LEU A 152 -5.98 -2.68 -2.64
C LEU A 152 -7.06 -1.64 -2.96
N TRP A 153 -7.11 -0.55 -2.19
CA TRP A 153 -8.01 0.58 -2.45
C TRP A 153 -7.74 1.21 -3.81
N GLY A 154 -6.47 1.31 -4.19
CA GLY A 154 -6.06 1.70 -5.54
C GLY A 154 -6.64 0.80 -6.61
N CYS A 155 -6.49 -0.53 -6.47
CA CYS A 155 -7.06 -1.52 -7.40
C CYS A 155 -8.59 -1.42 -7.51
N VAL A 156 -9.28 -1.33 -6.38
CA VAL A 156 -10.75 -1.18 -6.34
C VAL A 156 -11.16 0.09 -7.08
N ALA A 157 -10.53 1.22 -6.76
CA ALA A 157 -10.87 2.51 -7.33
C ALA A 157 -10.60 2.57 -8.83
N ILE A 158 -9.43 2.09 -9.29
CA ILE A 158 -9.12 2.10 -10.72
C ILE A 158 -10.11 1.23 -11.49
N PHE A 159 -10.41 0.01 -11.02
CA PHE A 159 -11.34 -0.89 -11.72
C PHE A 159 -12.78 -0.37 -11.74
N ALA A 160 -13.17 0.44 -10.75
CA ALA A 160 -14.42 1.19 -10.82
C ALA A 160 -14.37 2.27 -11.91
N ILE A 161 -13.30 3.06 -11.97
CA ILE A 161 -13.12 4.18 -12.92
C ILE A 161 -13.06 3.68 -14.37
N ILE A 162 -12.25 2.66 -14.66
CA ILE A 162 -12.08 2.13 -16.03
C ILE A 162 -13.15 1.13 -16.45
N ASN A 163 -14.22 1.02 -15.65
CA ASN A 163 -15.33 0.11 -15.88
C ASN A 163 -14.93 -1.36 -16.11
N LYS A 164 -14.10 -1.92 -15.22
CA LYS A 164 -13.68 -3.33 -15.25
C LYS A 164 -14.21 -4.07 -14.02
N PRO A 165 -15.54 -4.27 -13.91
CA PRO A 165 -16.16 -4.73 -12.68
C PRO A 165 -15.64 -6.06 -12.17
N LEU A 166 -15.42 -7.06 -13.04
CA LEU A 166 -14.93 -8.36 -12.59
C LEU A 166 -13.54 -8.28 -11.94
N ARG A 167 -12.66 -7.39 -12.42
CA ARG A 167 -11.36 -7.13 -11.80
C ARG A 167 -11.52 -6.42 -10.45
N GLY A 168 -12.47 -5.48 -10.37
CA GLY A 168 -12.87 -4.83 -9.11
C GLY A 168 -13.40 -5.83 -8.07
N ALA A 169 -14.20 -6.80 -8.50
CA ALA A 169 -14.71 -7.87 -7.65
C ALA A 169 -13.58 -8.75 -7.10
N VAL A 170 -12.61 -9.13 -7.95
CA VAL A 170 -11.43 -9.91 -7.52
C VAL A 170 -10.58 -9.12 -6.53
N ALA A 171 -10.36 -7.82 -6.78
CA ALA A 171 -9.64 -6.96 -5.85
C ALA A 171 -10.38 -6.91 -4.49
N ALA A 172 -11.67 -6.60 -4.49
CA ALA A 172 -12.48 -6.56 -3.26
C ALA A 172 -12.49 -7.91 -2.53
N ALA A 173 -12.65 -9.04 -3.23
CA ALA A 173 -12.60 -10.37 -2.63
C ALA A 173 -11.22 -10.69 -2.02
N THR A 174 -10.13 -10.26 -2.67
CA THR A 174 -8.78 -10.35 -2.12
C THR A 174 -8.67 -9.53 -0.84
N GLY A 175 -9.29 -8.34 -0.81
CA GLY A 175 -9.42 -7.51 0.38
C GLY A 175 -10.14 -8.19 1.53
N ALA A 176 -11.24 -8.88 1.24
CA ALA A 176 -11.98 -9.66 2.22
C ALA A 176 -11.11 -10.76 2.83
N LEU A 177 -10.34 -11.49 2.02
CA LEU A 177 -9.41 -12.51 2.50
C LEU A 177 -8.30 -11.91 3.37
N LEU A 178 -7.67 -10.81 2.94
CA LEU A 178 -6.63 -10.15 3.73
C LEU A 178 -7.15 -9.62 5.06
N ALA A 179 -8.36 -9.05 5.06
CA ALA A 179 -9.03 -8.59 6.28
C ALA A 179 -9.39 -9.77 7.20
N LEU A 180 -9.85 -10.89 6.65
CA LEU A 180 -10.20 -12.09 7.42
C LEU A 180 -9.03 -12.65 8.21
N PHE A 181 -7.81 -12.59 7.65
CA PHE A 181 -6.59 -13.02 8.34
C PHE A 181 -5.89 -11.90 9.14
N GLY A 182 -6.52 -10.72 9.26
CA GLY A 182 -5.95 -9.59 9.98
C GLY A 182 -4.68 -9.00 9.35
N VAL A 183 -4.41 -9.30 8.07
CA VAL A 183 -3.26 -8.73 7.32
C VAL A 183 -3.47 -7.24 7.05
N ILE A 184 -4.73 -6.83 6.91
CA ILE A 184 -5.14 -5.42 6.82
C ILE A 184 -6.26 -5.15 7.83
N HIS A 185 -6.36 -3.90 8.28
CA HIS A 185 -7.38 -3.41 9.21
C HIS A 185 -7.39 -3.99 10.64
N ALA A 186 -6.44 -4.87 10.96
CA ALA A 186 -6.24 -5.41 12.30
C ALA A 186 -4.81 -5.12 12.82
N PRO A 187 -4.63 -4.89 14.14
CA PRO A 187 -3.30 -4.65 14.72
C PRO A 187 -2.35 -5.85 14.64
N ALA A 188 -2.90 -7.05 14.49
CA ALA A 188 -2.15 -8.31 14.44
C ALA A 188 -2.81 -9.28 13.46
N VAL A 189 -2.01 -10.21 12.95
CA VAL A 189 -2.47 -11.32 12.10
C VAL A 189 -3.21 -12.34 12.97
N GLY A 190 -4.39 -12.74 12.53
CA GLY A 190 -5.26 -13.66 13.25
C GLY A 190 -6.48 -14.02 12.40
N PHE A 191 -7.05 -15.21 12.61
CA PHE A 191 -8.22 -15.63 11.84
C PHE A 191 -9.50 -15.07 12.47
N ALA A 192 -10.18 -14.18 11.74
CA ALA A 192 -11.47 -13.59 12.12
C ALA A 192 -11.49 -12.90 13.50
N GLU A 193 -10.36 -12.34 13.93
CA GLU A 193 -10.23 -11.73 15.26
C GLU A 193 -10.75 -10.28 15.31
N GLY A 194 -11.34 -9.89 16.45
CA GLY A 194 -11.78 -8.52 16.70
C GLY A 194 -12.76 -7.99 15.65
N SER A 195 -12.44 -6.84 15.06
CA SER A 195 -13.25 -6.20 14.02
C SER A 195 -12.97 -6.71 12.60
N SER A 196 -12.09 -7.70 12.42
CA SER A 196 -11.70 -8.25 11.12
C SER A 196 -12.89 -8.74 10.29
N LEU A 197 -13.91 -9.33 10.94
CA LEU A 197 -15.13 -9.79 10.28
C LEU A 197 -15.95 -8.64 9.69
N LEU A 198 -15.98 -7.47 10.33
CA LEU A 198 -16.69 -6.29 9.82
C LEU A 198 -16.06 -5.80 8.51
N PHE A 199 -14.73 -5.72 8.47
CA PHE A 199 -14.00 -5.34 7.24
C PHE A 199 -14.11 -6.41 6.15
N THR A 200 -14.06 -7.69 6.53
CA THR A 200 -14.31 -8.81 5.61
C THR A 200 -15.67 -8.66 4.94
N LEU A 201 -16.72 -8.43 5.74
CA LEU A 201 -18.08 -8.23 5.23
C LEU A 201 -18.17 -7.01 4.32
N ALA A 202 -17.55 -5.89 4.70
CA ALA A 202 -17.54 -4.67 3.88
C ALA A 202 -16.90 -4.89 2.49
N TYR A 203 -15.77 -5.61 2.43
CA TYR A 203 -15.15 -5.99 1.17
C TYR A 203 -15.99 -6.99 0.36
N LEU A 204 -16.66 -7.94 1.01
CA LEU A 204 -17.59 -8.86 0.33
C LEU A 204 -18.79 -8.13 -0.26
N MET A 205 -19.35 -7.15 0.47
CA MET A 205 -20.42 -6.28 -0.05
C MET A 205 -19.95 -5.50 -1.28
N MET A 206 -18.73 -4.96 -1.23
CA MET A 206 -18.12 -4.28 -2.37
C MET A 206 -17.90 -5.22 -3.57
N ALA A 207 -17.43 -6.44 -3.33
CA ALA A 207 -17.28 -7.46 -4.37
C ALA A 207 -18.64 -7.81 -4.99
N ALA A 208 -19.68 -7.98 -4.17
CA ALA A 208 -21.04 -8.23 -4.63
C ALA A 208 -21.58 -7.10 -5.52
N MET A 209 -21.33 -5.83 -5.16
CA MET A 209 -21.69 -4.69 -6.01
C MET A 209 -21.01 -4.73 -7.38
N PHE A 210 -19.72 -5.06 -7.44
CA PHE A 210 -19.02 -5.21 -8.72
C PHE A 210 -19.55 -6.38 -9.56
N VAL A 211 -19.86 -7.51 -8.91
CA VAL A 211 -20.46 -8.67 -9.58
C VAL A 211 -21.84 -8.31 -10.15
N LEU A 212 -22.69 -7.65 -9.35
CA LEU A 212 -23.99 -7.16 -9.81
C LEU A 212 -23.85 -6.23 -11.01
N LYS A 213 -22.93 -5.27 -10.93
CA LYS A 213 -22.65 -4.34 -12.01
C LYS A 213 -22.19 -5.06 -13.29
N HIS A 214 -21.33 -6.08 -13.17
CA HIS A 214 -20.94 -6.92 -14.31
C HIS A 214 -22.14 -7.63 -14.96
N PHE A 215 -23.06 -8.16 -14.15
CA PHE A 215 -24.29 -8.78 -14.66
C PHE A 215 -25.19 -7.78 -15.38
N LEU A 216 -25.36 -6.57 -14.85
CA LEU A 216 -26.16 -5.51 -15.48
C LEU A 216 -25.56 -5.07 -16.82
N ASP A 217 -24.26 -4.77 -16.86
CA ASP A 217 -23.55 -4.39 -18.10
C ASP A 217 -23.67 -5.48 -19.18
N SER A 218 -23.60 -6.75 -18.78
CA SER A 218 -23.72 -7.88 -19.69
C SER A 218 -25.13 -8.00 -20.29
N ARG A 219 -26.18 -7.71 -19.50
CA ARG A 219 -27.56 -7.72 -19.98
C ARG A 219 -27.84 -6.58 -20.95
N GLU A 220 -27.32 -5.39 -20.67
CA GLU A 220 -27.43 -4.24 -21.58
C GLU A 220 -26.74 -4.51 -22.92
N THR A 221 -25.55 -5.10 -22.88
CA THR A 221 -24.81 -5.49 -24.10
C THR A 221 -25.60 -6.49 -24.95
N VAL A 222 -26.20 -7.50 -24.31
CA VAL A 222 -27.06 -8.49 -25.00
C VAL A 222 -28.31 -7.83 -25.57
N ALA A 223 -28.98 -6.96 -24.81
CA ALA A 223 -30.17 -6.26 -25.28
C ALA A 223 -29.88 -5.34 -26.47
N ALA A 224 -28.76 -4.63 -26.46
CA ALA A 224 -28.32 -3.78 -27.58
C ALA A 224 -28.01 -4.61 -28.84
N ALA A 225 -27.35 -5.76 -28.69
CA ALA A 225 -27.06 -6.65 -29.82
C ALA A 225 -28.32 -7.27 -30.46
N VAL A 226 -29.39 -7.46 -29.68
CA VAL A 226 -30.69 -7.94 -30.18
C VAL A 226 -31.47 -6.82 -30.90
N GLN A 227 -31.20 -5.55 -30.56
CA GLN A 227 -31.90 -4.39 -31.13
C GLN A 227 -31.25 -3.83 -32.40
N GLU A 228 -29.98 -4.12 -32.71
CA GLU A 228 -29.41 -3.82 -34.03
C GLU A 228 -30.04 -4.75 -35.09
N PRO A 229 -30.95 -4.26 -35.95
CA PRO A 229 -31.46 -5.06 -37.05
C PRO A 229 -30.31 -5.25 -38.03
N THR A 230 -30.19 -6.45 -38.57
CA THR A 230 -29.31 -6.86 -39.66
C THR A 230 -29.37 -5.84 -40.81
N LYS A 231 -28.57 -4.77 -40.75
CA LYS A 231 -28.32 -3.87 -41.87
C LYS A 231 -27.21 -4.49 -42.72
N THR A 232 -27.56 -5.56 -43.41
CA THR A 232 -26.79 -6.04 -44.56
C THR A 232 -27.74 -6.16 -45.74
N ALA A 233 -27.49 -5.26 -46.69
CA ALA A 233 -27.77 -5.23 -48.13
C ALA A 233 -28.63 -6.35 -48.73
#